data_AF-A0A7W9H7C5-F1
#
_entry.id   AF-A0A7W9H7C5-F1
#
_cell.length_a   1.000
_cell.length_b   1.000
_cell.length_c   1.000
_cell.angle_alpha   90.00
_cell.angle_beta   90.00
_cell.angle_gamma   90.00
#
_symmetry.space_group_name_H-M   'P 1'
#
loop_
_entity.id
_entity.type
_entity.pdbx_description
1 polymer ?
#
loop_
_entity_poly.entity_id
_entity_poly.type
_entity_poly.pdbx_seq_one_letter_code
_entity_poly.pdbx_strand_id
1 'polypeptide(L)'
;MPGQASYAKASVGQFRNKYKDGEYENYNLDKKDEGNWWVAVRDEDRWMEPEAQVCDRAPFWVENGDAPPVENAVTPQVLAELAYNRVQLPTTEVTLAPAAATKVNLPTWAWLDKAQFKEVSVTAQLNAGGLNIQATTTAKPVSLKLEPGTAEARTYPASGECSINDDGSIGEPYAKGKAELDPPCGVQYLRSSGDGAFNLRATVTWQITWTGTGGAGGKLPDGTFGADQSVTVQEIQAVNR
;
A
#
# COMPACT_ATOMS: atom_id res chain seq x y z
N MET A 1 14.67 32.69 34.66
CA MET A 1 15.43 31.49 35.07
C MET A 1 16.93 31.73 34.85
N PRO A 2 17.78 31.73 35.89
CA PRO A 2 19.24 31.86 35.74
C PRO A 2 19.83 30.51 35.30
N GLY A 3 20.54 30.48 34.16
CA GLY A 3 21.28 29.29 33.69
C GLY A 3 21.02 28.83 32.24
N GLN A 4 20.00 29.35 31.55
CA GLN A 4 19.82 29.06 30.12
C GLN A 4 20.92 29.74 29.27
N ALA A 5 21.53 28.97 28.36
CA ALA A 5 22.49 29.47 27.39
C ALA A 5 21.92 30.64 26.57
N SER A 6 22.78 31.55 26.10
CA SER A 6 22.36 32.83 25.49
C SER A 6 21.38 32.67 24.32
N TYR A 7 21.54 31.61 23.52
CA TYR A 7 20.65 31.28 22.40
C TYR A 7 19.25 30.85 22.85
N ALA A 8 19.14 30.10 23.97
CA ALA A 8 17.86 29.66 24.50
C ALA A 8 17.05 30.84 25.05
N LYS A 9 17.71 31.81 25.70
CA LYS A 9 17.06 33.05 26.15
C LYS A 9 16.56 33.89 24.99
N ALA A 10 17.36 34.02 23.92
CA ALA A 10 16.98 34.76 22.73
C ALA A 10 15.77 34.11 22.02
N SER A 11 15.79 32.78 21.88
CA SER A 11 14.67 32.01 21.31
C SER A 11 13.38 32.19 22.10
N VAL A 12 13.42 32.05 23.43
CA VAL A 12 12.25 32.30 24.31
C VAL A 12 11.72 33.73 24.15
N GLY A 13 12.62 34.72 24.02
CA GLY A 13 12.25 36.11 23.75
C GLY A 13 11.55 36.29 22.41
N GLN A 14 12.04 35.64 21.34
CA GLN A 14 11.41 35.65 20.01
C GLN A 14 10.01 35.03 20.03
N PHE A 15 9.85 33.87 20.68
CA PHE A 15 8.53 33.25 20.85
C PHE A 15 7.58 34.17 21.63
N ARG A 16 8.02 34.78 22.74
CA ARG A 16 7.17 35.70 23.50
C ARG A 16 6.74 36.91 22.67
N ASN A 17 7.68 37.52 21.93
CA ASN A 17 7.39 38.67 21.09
C ASN A 17 6.41 38.33 19.96
N LYS A 18 6.45 37.10 19.42
CA LYS A 18 5.51 36.68 18.37
C LYS A 18 4.14 36.30 18.91
N TYR A 19 4.09 35.48 19.97
CA TYR A 19 2.88 34.79 20.43
C TYR A 19 2.21 35.40 21.65
N LYS A 20 2.82 36.41 22.28
CA LYS A 20 2.26 37.05 23.48
C LYS A 20 2.21 38.56 23.36
N ASP A 21 3.29 39.17 22.90
CA ASP A 21 3.46 40.62 22.94
C ASP A 21 3.34 41.28 21.54
N GLY A 22 3.07 40.53 20.47
CA GLY A 22 3.15 41.01 19.08
C GLY A 22 2.06 40.46 18.16
N GLU A 23 2.43 39.84 17.04
CA GLU A 23 1.52 39.42 15.95
C GLU A 23 0.29 38.64 16.46
N TYR A 24 0.51 37.70 17.36
CA TYR A 24 -0.56 36.95 18.01
C TYR A 24 -0.63 37.35 19.47
N GLU A 25 -1.05 38.59 19.74
CA GLU A 25 -1.14 39.13 21.09
C GLU A 25 -1.91 38.18 22.02
N ASN A 26 -1.31 37.89 23.17
CA ASN A 26 -1.83 36.93 24.16
C ASN A 26 -2.34 35.61 23.54
N TYR A 27 -1.60 35.07 22.56
CA TYR A 27 -1.91 33.81 21.86
C TYR A 27 -3.27 33.80 21.14
N ASN A 28 -3.79 34.97 20.74
CA ASN A 28 -5.13 35.15 20.18
C ASN A 28 -6.24 34.57 21.09
N LEU A 29 -6.05 34.58 22.42
CA LEU A 29 -7.02 34.02 23.37
C LEU A 29 -8.39 34.70 23.32
N ASP A 30 -8.44 35.97 22.95
CA ASP A 30 -9.64 36.76 22.71
C ASP A 30 -10.41 36.33 21.46
N LYS A 31 -9.72 35.70 20.49
CA LYS A 31 -10.26 35.21 19.21
C LYS A 31 -10.33 33.68 19.13
N LYS A 32 -10.22 32.98 20.26
CA LYS A 32 -10.11 31.51 20.31
C LYS A 32 -11.22 30.75 19.56
N ASP A 33 -12.41 31.36 19.41
CA ASP A 33 -13.57 30.75 18.75
C ASP A 33 -13.64 31.11 17.25
N GLU A 34 -12.75 31.99 16.76
CA GLU A 34 -12.71 32.49 15.37
C GLU A 34 -11.71 31.72 14.50
N GLY A 35 -10.82 30.92 15.08
CA GLY A 35 -9.75 30.27 14.34
C GLY A 35 -9.03 29.17 15.12
N ASN A 36 -7.97 28.63 14.53
CA ASN A 36 -7.18 27.54 15.07
C ASN A 36 -5.68 27.75 14.86
N TRP A 37 -4.91 27.14 15.76
CA TRP A 37 -3.46 27.04 15.64
C TRP A 37 -3.08 25.86 14.75
N TRP A 38 -2.32 26.14 13.70
CA TRP A 38 -1.76 25.13 12.81
C TRP A 38 -0.28 24.92 13.09
N VAL A 39 0.14 23.66 13.11
CA VAL A 39 1.51 23.25 13.44
C VAL A 39 2.07 22.36 12.35
N ALA A 40 3.38 22.43 12.14
CA ALA A 40 4.06 21.45 11.31
C ALA A 40 4.02 20.08 12.00
N VAL A 41 3.63 19.05 11.26
CA VAL A 41 3.66 17.65 11.71
C VAL A 41 4.68 16.92 10.83
N ARG A 42 5.51 16.10 11.47
CA ARG A 42 6.47 15.23 10.81
C ARG A 42 5.98 13.80 10.91
N ASP A 43 6.14 13.06 9.83
CA ASP A 43 5.94 11.62 9.87
C ASP A 43 7.02 10.99 10.76
N GLU A 44 6.61 10.33 11.84
CA GLU A 44 7.52 9.72 12.82
C GLU A 44 8.38 8.64 12.19
N ASP A 45 7.83 7.90 11.22
CA ASP A 45 8.54 6.84 10.51
C ASP A 45 9.65 7.40 9.62
N ARG A 46 9.55 8.68 9.24
CA ARG A 46 10.48 9.39 8.36
C ARG A 46 11.32 10.43 9.09
N TRP A 47 11.33 10.43 10.43
CA TRP A 47 11.95 11.53 11.19
C TRP A 47 13.45 11.70 10.88
N MET A 48 14.16 10.66 10.46
CA MET A 48 15.58 10.74 10.10
C MET A 48 15.83 11.27 8.68
N GLU A 49 14.80 11.42 7.85
CA GLU A 49 14.91 11.91 6.48
C GLU A 49 15.07 13.44 6.47
N PRO A 50 16.07 14.00 5.75
CA PRO A 50 16.25 15.44 5.63
C PRO A 50 15.00 16.17 5.15
N GLU A 51 14.22 15.55 4.27
CA GLU A 51 12.96 16.07 3.74
C GLU A 51 11.87 16.18 4.81
N ALA A 52 11.82 15.25 5.77
CA ALA A 52 10.90 15.38 6.91
C ALA A 52 11.33 16.51 7.86
N GLN A 53 12.63 16.79 7.95
CA GLN A 53 13.16 17.85 8.81
C GLN A 53 12.83 19.26 8.31
N VAL A 54 12.54 19.44 7.01
CA VAL A 54 12.11 20.75 6.48
C VAL A 54 10.69 21.14 6.93
N CYS A 55 9.92 20.21 7.48
CA CYS A 55 8.64 20.49 8.13
C CYS A 55 8.90 21.07 9.54
N ASP A 56 9.35 22.31 9.63
CA ASP A 56 9.76 22.99 10.87
C ASP A 56 9.03 24.31 11.15
N ARG A 57 8.03 24.65 10.32
CA ARG A 57 7.27 25.90 10.44
C ARG A 57 6.70 26.06 11.84
N ALA A 58 7.03 27.19 12.47
CA ALA A 58 6.51 27.55 13.79
C ALA A 58 4.97 27.70 13.73
N PRO A 59 4.26 27.44 14.85
CA PRO A 59 2.80 27.53 14.90
C PRO A 59 2.28 28.88 14.39
N PHE A 60 1.15 28.88 13.69
CA PHE A 60 0.52 30.10 13.18
C PHE A 60 -1.00 30.00 13.26
N TRP A 61 -1.66 31.15 13.30
CA TRP A 61 -3.11 31.25 13.44
C TRP A 61 -3.79 31.34 12.08
N VAL A 62 -4.90 30.63 11.91
CA VAL A 62 -5.76 30.69 10.72
C VAL A 62 -7.22 30.76 11.18
N GLU A 63 -8.04 31.57 10.51
CA GLU A 63 -9.47 31.65 10.77
C GLU A 63 -10.19 30.33 10.44
N ASN A 64 -11.34 30.10 11.06
CA ASN A 64 -12.12 28.88 10.87
C ASN A 64 -12.69 28.78 9.46
N GLY A 65 -12.68 27.57 8.90
CA GLY A 65 -13.23 27.24 7.58
C GLY A 65 -12.21 27.35 6.45
N ASP A 66 -11.11 28.08 6.66
CA ASP A 66 -10.06 28.24 5.66
C ASP A 66 -9.00 27.14 5.76
N ALA A 67 -8.52 26.69 4.60
CA ALA A 67 -7.30 25.90 4.54
C ALA A 67 -6.09 26.80 4.89
N PRO A 68 -5.10 26.29 5.64
CA PRO A 68 -3.91 27.07 5.96
C PRO A 68 -3.20 27.56 4.69
N PRO A 69 -2.82 28.84 4.59
CA PRO A 69 -2.17 29.39 3.40
C PRO A 69 -0.67 29.04 3.37
N VAL A 70 -0.36 27.74 3.32
CA VAL A 70 1.00 27.21 3.25
C VAL A 70 1.09 26.17 2.14
N GLU A 71 2.25 26.07 1.51
CA GLU A 71 2.49 25.19 0.35
C GLU A 71 2.10 23.73 0.63
N ASN A 72 2.42 23.23 1.83
CA ASN A 72 2.14 21.85 2.25
C ASN A 72 0.92 21.76 3.20
N ALA A 73 -0.10 22.59 2.98
CA ALA A 73 -1.33 22.48 3.75
C ALA A 73 -1.97 21.11 3.54
N VAL A 74 -2.66 20.59 4.56
CA VAL A 74 -3.38 19.32 4.43
C VAL A 74 -4.49 19.49 3.39
N THR A 75 -4.40 18.74 2.30
CA THR A 75 -5.41 18.69 1.23
C THR A 75 -6.02 17.29 1.14
N PRO A 76 -7.14 17.09 0.42
CA PRO A 76 -7.62 15.75 0.12
C PRO A 76 -6.57 14.84 -0.51
N GLN A 77 -5.66 15.37 -1.35
CA GLN A 77 -4.58 14.57 -1.92
C GLN A 77 -3.58 14.11 -0.84
N VAL A 78 -3.17 14.99 0.07
CA VAL A 78 -2.29 14.61 1.19
C VAL A 78 -2.97 13.54 2.07
N LEU A 79 -4.28 13.65 2.30
CA LEU A 79 -5.04 12.63 3.01
C LEU A 79 -5.10 11.31 2.24
N ALA A 80 -5.21 11.34 0.90
CA ALA A 80 -5.18 10.13 0.08
C ALA A 80 -3.82 9.42 0.14
N GLU A 81 -2.73 10.19 0.12
CA GLU A 81 -1.36 9.69 0.27
C GLU A 81 -1.11 9.12 1.69
N LEU A 82 -1.65 9.77 2.72
CA LEU A 82 -1.65 9.23 4.08
C LEU A 82 -2.42 7.91 4.17
N ALA A 83 -3.63 7.86 3.60
CA ALA A 83 -4.42 6.64 3.55
C ALA A 83 -3.70 5.53 2.78
N TYR A 84 -3.05 5.86 1.66
CA TYR A 84 -2.22 4.96 0.85
C TYR A 84 -1.09 4.33 1.67
N ASN A 85 -0.33 5.14 2.42
CA ASN A 85 0.75 4.65 3.28
C ASN A 85 0.27 3.75 4.43
N ARG A 86 -1.04 3.75 4.72
CA ARG A 86 -1.66 2.93 5.77
C ARG A 86 -2.51 1.79 5.24
N VAL A 87 -2.58 1.59 3.92
CA VAL A 87 -3.24 0.42 3.32
C VAL A 87 -2.48 -0.84 3.73
N GLN A 88 -3.21 -1.83 4.26
CA GLN A 88 -2.68 -3.15 4.56
C GLN A 88 -3.26 -4.14 3.55
N LEU A 89 -2.37 -4.80 2.80
CA LEU A 89 -2.74 -5.80 1.80
C LEU A 89 -2.38 -7.20 2.30
N PRO A 90 -3.17 -8.23 1.92
CA PRO A 90 -2.87 -9.61 2.29
C PRO A 90 -1.54 -10.08 1.68
N THR A 91 -0.82 -10.93 2.41
CA THR A 91 0.33 -11.65 1.87
C THR A 91 -0.11 -12.64 0.79
N THR A 92 0.66 -12.75 -0.28
CA THR A 92 0.31 -13.57 -1.45
C THR A 92 0.75 -15.02 -1.28
N GLU A 93 -0.18 -15.90 -0.87
CA GLU A 93 -0.01 -17.35 -0.96
C GLU A 93 -1.00 -17.90 -1.98
N VAL A 94 -0.51 -18.51 -3.07
CA VAL A 94 -1.41 -19.11 -4.08
C VAL A 94 -1.80 -20.52 -3.66
N THR A 95 -3.05 -20.87 -3.88
CA THR A 95 -3.46 -22.27 -3.74
C THR A 95 -3.05 -23.02 -5.01
N LEU A 96 -2.35 -24.14 -4.83
CA LEU A 96 -1.90 -24.99 -5.93
C LEU A 96 -2.72 -26.29 -6.01
N ALA A 97 -2.95 -26.77 -7.24
CA ALA A 97 -3.39 -28.14 -7.49
C ALA A 97 -2.50 -28.80 -8.56
N PRO A 98 -1.77 -29.88 -8.22
CA PRO A 98 -1.68 -30.54 -6.91
C PRO A 98 -1.09 -29.65 -5.80
N ALA A 99 -1.56 -29.80 -4.55
CA ALA A 99 -1.15 -28.95 -3.42
C ALA A 99 0.21 -29.31 -2.82
N ALA A 100 0.68 -30.54 -3.02
CA ALA A 100 1.95 -31.04 -2.49
C ALA A 100 3.04 -31.00 -3.58
N ALA A 101 3.61 -32.16 -3.92
CA ALA A 101 4.52 -32.27 -5.05
C ALA A 101 3.74 -32.32 -6.36
N THR A 102 4.18 -31.52 -7.34
CA THR A 102 3.75 -31.66 -8.73
C THR A 102 4.69 -32.58 -9.49
N LYS A 103 4.37 -32.86 -10.75
CA LYS A 103 5.13 -33.77 -11.61
C LYS A 103 5.65 -33.05 -12.83
N VAL A 104 6.75 -33.55 -13.37
CA VAL A 104 7.27 -33.10 -14.67
C VAL A 104 6.18 -33.23 -15.73
N ASN A 105 6.01 -32.17 -16.53
CA ASN A 105 4.99 -32.04 -17.56
C ASN A 105 3.53 -32.05 -17.07
N LEU A 106 3.26 -31.93 -15.77
CA LEU A 106 1.90 -31.79 -15.24
C LEU A 106 1.54 -30.30 -15.07
N PRO A 107 0.49 -29.80 -15.75
CA PRO A 107 -0.02 -28.46 -15.46
C PRO A 107 -0.51 -28.36 -14.01
N THR A 108 0.07 -27.43 -13.28
CA THR A 108 -0.25 -27.13 -11.88
C THR A 108 -1.11 -25.88 -11.87
N TRP A 109 -2.36 -26.03 -11.44
CA TRP A 109 -3.32 -24.95 -11.34
C TRP A 109 -2.97 -24.06 -10.16
N ALA A 110 -3.14 -22.75 -10.32
CA ALA A 110 -2.89 -21.74 -9.30
C ALA A 110 -4.05 -20.75 -9.24
N TRP A 111 -4.52 -20.43 -8.03
CA TRP A 111 -5.55 -19.41 -7.82
C TRP A 111 -5.41 -18.77 -6.44
N LEU A 112 -6.08 -17.63 -6.26
CA LEU A 112 -6.14 -16.93 -4.98
C LEU A 112 -7.54 -17.02 -4.37
N ASP A 113 -7.61 -16.97 -3.04
CA ASP A 113 -8.89 -16.88 -2.34
C ASP A 113 -9.52 -15.50 -2.57
N LYS A 114 -10.62 -15.49 -3.33
CA LYS A 114 -11.43 -14.30 -3.62
C LYS A 114 -11.92 -13.59 -2.36
N ALA A 115 -12.10 -14.29 -1.24
CA ALA A 115 -12.51 -13.65 0.02
C ALA A 115 -11.40 -12.78 0.64
N GLN A 116 -10.14 -13.12 0.37
CA GLN A 116 -8.95 -12.41 0.82
C GLN A 116 -8.51 -11.33 -0.19
N PHE A 117 -8.49 -11.66 -1.47
CA PHE A 117 -8.02 -10.78 -2.55
C PHE A 117 -9.19 -10.01 -3.18
N LYS A 118 -9.69 -9.04 -2.42
CA LYS A 118 -10.77 -8.12 -2.82
C LYS A 118 -10.35 -6.67 -2.62
N GLU A 119 -11.17 -5.74 -3.08
CA GLU A 119 -10.92 -4.31 -2.88
C GLU A 119 -10.80 -3.96 -1.38
N VAL A 120 -9.79 -3.16 -1.04
CA VAL A 120 -9.54 -2.63 0.30
C VAL A 120 -9.54 -1.12 0.24
N SER A 121 -10.31 -0.47 1.10
CA SER A 121 -10.40 0.99 1.16
C SER A 121 -10.00 1.52 2.53
N VAL A 122 -9.25 2.62 2.54
CA VAL A 122 -8.86 3.36 3.75
C VAL A 122 -9.26 4.81 3.57
N THR A 123 -9.95 5.37 4.56
CA THR A 123 -10.32 6.79 4.58
C THR A 123 -9.49 7.54 5.61
N ALA A 124 -8.83 8.61 5.17
CA ALA A 124 -8.23 9.61 6.04
C ALA A 124 -9.08 10.87 6.03
N GLN A 125 -9.23 11.50 7.19
CA GLN A 125 -10.08 12.68 7.34
C GLN A 125 -9.45 13.68 8.32
N LEU A 126 -9.73 14.95 8.09
CA LEU A 126 -9.41 16.05 8.99
C LEU A 126 -10.68 16.88 9.20
N ASN A 127 -11.14 16.90 10.45
CA ASN A 127 -12.27 17.69 10.91
C ASN A 127 -11.76 18.62 12.02
N ALA A 128 -11.25 19.78 11.64
CA ALA A 128 -10.63 20.73 12.56
C ALA A 128 -10.84 22.17 12.08
N GLY A 129 -11.17 23.07 13.02
CA GLY A 129 -11.31 24.50 12.73
C GLY A 129 -12.22 24.85 11.56
N GLY A 130 -13.39 24.22 11.48
CA GLY A 130 -14.35 24.44 10.38
C GLY A 130 -13.96 23.79 9.05
N LEU A 131 -12.72 23.31 8.90
CA LEU A 131 -12.28 22.54 7.75
C LEU A 131 -12.68 21.08 7.92
N ASN A 132 -13.45 20.57 6.94
CA ASN A 132 -13.90 19.18 6.89
C ASN A 132 -13.51 18.58 5.55
N ILE A 133 -12.34 17.93 5.52
CA ILE A 133 -11.81 17.29 4.32
C ILE A 133 -11.56 15.80 4.59
N GLN A 134 -11.78 14.99 3.57
CA GLN A 134 -11.50 13.56 3.60
C GLN A 134 -11.01 13.09 2.25
N ALA A 135 -10.32 11.95 2.26
CA ALA A 135 -10.05 11.16 1.08
C ALA A 135 -10.09 9.68 1.40
N THR A 136 -10.65 8.92 0.47
CA THR A 136 -10.72 7.46 0.51
C THR A 136 -9.83 6.91 -0.60
N THR A 137 -8.81 6.17 -0.21
CA THR A 137 -7.92 5.43 -1.10
C THR A 137 -8.39 3.99 -1.18
N THR A 138 -8.54 3.46 -2.40
CA THR A 138 -8.98 2.09 -2.69
C THR A 138 -7.92 1.36 -3.47
N ALA A 139 -7.49 0.21 -2.93
CA ALA A 139 -6.62 -0.74 -3.58
C ALA A 139 -7.44 -1.88 -4.18
N LYS A 140 -7.33 -2.07 -5.49
CA LYS A 140 -8.03 -3.12 -6.24
C LYS A 140 -7.03 -4.10 -6.83
N PRO A 141 -7.14 -5.42 -6.58
CA PRO A 141 -6.28 -6.38 -7.24
C PRO A 141 -6.66 -6.42 -8.72
N VAL A 142 -5.66 -6.41 -9.61
CA VAL A 142 -5.87 -6.39 -11.06
C VAL A 142 -5.25 -7.57 -11.78
N SER A 143 -4.17 -8.13 -11.23
CA SER A 143 -3.50 -9.28 -11.83
C SER A 143 -2.60 -10.03 -10.85
N LEU A 144 -2.29 -11.28 -11.18
CA LEU A 144 -1.32 -12.13 -10.51
C LEU A 144 -0.25 -12.58 -11.49
N LYS A 145 0.99 -12.25 -11.18
CA LYS A 145 2.17 -12.75 -11.88
C LYS A 145 2.70 -14.01 -11.20
N LEU A 146 2.87 -15.08 -11.97
CA LEU A 146 3.57 -16.29 -11.56
C LEU A 146 4.94 -16.37 -12.22
N GLU A 147 5.97 -16.55 -11.41
CA GLU A 147 7.35 -16.74 -11.85
C GLU A 147 7.86 -18.09 -11.28
N PRO A 148 7.99 -19.14 -12.12
CA PRO A 148 8.28 -20.50 -11.65
C PRO A 148 9.61 -20.72 -10.91
N GLY A 149 10.49 -19.72 -10.85
CA GLY A 149 11.83 -19.86 -10.25
C GLY A 149 12.82 -20.70 -11.07
N THR A 150 12.47 -21.08 -12.30
CA THR A 150 13.34 -21.77 -13.26
C THR A 150 12.96 -21.42 -14.69
N ALA A 151 13.93 -21.41 -15.59
CA ALA A 151 13.69 -21.27 -17.03
C ALA A 151 13.12 -22.56 -17.66
N GLU A 152 13.25 -23.70 -16.98
CA GLU A 152 12.73 -25.00 -17.43
C GLU A 152 11.28 -25.21 -16.97
N ALA A 153 10.44 -24.19 -17.20
CA ALA A 153 9.02 -24.21 -16.89
C ALA A 153 8.22 -23.38 -17.90
N ARG A 154 6.94 -23.70 -18.03
CA ARG A 154 5.94 -22.93 -18.75
C ARG A 154 4.95 -22.34 -17.77
N THR A 155 4.38 -21.19 -18.10
CA THR A 155 3.29 -20.59 -17.34
C THR A 155 2.00 -20.63 -18.14
N TYR A 156 0.90 -20.54 -17.44
CA TYR A 156 -0.44 -20.39 -18.00
C TYR A 156 -1.06 -19.15 -17.38
N PRO A 157 -1.46 -18.14 -18.17
CA PRO A 157 -1.14 -18.00 -19.60
C PRO A 157 0.38 -17.92 -19.85
N ALA A 158 0.82 -18.00 -21.11
CA ALA A 158 2.24 -17.99 -21.47
C ALA A 158 3.00 -16.72 -21.02
N SER A 159 2.28 -15.63 -20.74
CA SER A 159 2.85 -14.42 -20.13
C SER A 159 3.20 -14.61 -18.66
N GLY A 160 2.60 -15.58 -17.98
CA GLY A 160 2.62 -15.76 -16.52
C GLY A 160 1.77 -14.74 -15.78
N GLU A 161 1.05 -13.88 -16.50
CA GLU A 161 0.19 -12.84 -15.93
C GLU A 161 -1.27 -13.29 -16.01
N CYS A 162 -1.85 -13.62 -14.86
CA CYS A 162 -3.23 -14.01 -14.71
C CYS A 162 -4.08 -12.78 -14.37
N SER A 163 -4.93 -12.36 -15.31
CA SER A 163 -5.89 -11.27 -15.07
C SER A 163 -6.95 -11.66 -14.04
N ILE A 164 -7.51 -10.66 -13.36
CA ILE A 164 -8.77 -10.82 -12.61
C ILE A 164 -9.89 -11.20 -13.58
N ASN A 165 -10.67 -12.21 -13.20
CA ASN A 165 -11.90 -12.61 -13.89
C ASN A 165 -13.03 -11.61 -13.63
N ASP A 166 -14.06 -11.60 -14.47
CA ASP A 166 -15.22 -10.71 -14.35
C ASP A 166 -15.94 -10.82 -12.99
N ASP A 167 -15.88 -11.99 -12.36
CA ASP A 167 -16.48 -12.22 -11.05
C ASP A 167 -15.62 -11.68 -9.90
N GLY A 168 -14.39 -11.23 -10.15
CA GLY A 168 -13.43 -10.75 -9.15
C GLY A 168 -12.47 -11.82 -8.61
N SER A 169 -12.51 -13.05 -9.14
CA SER A 169 -11.52 -14.09 -8.78
C SER A 169 -10.22 -13.95 -9.59
N ILE A 170 -9.12 -14.51 -9.08
CA ILE A 170 -7.85 -14.65 -9.80
C ILE A 170 -7.55 -16.14 -9.98
N GLY A 171 -7.42 -16.56 -11.24
CA GLY A 171 -7.32 -17.98 -11.59
C GLY A 171 -8.66 -18.70 -11.42
N GLU A 172 -8.63 -20.02 -11.29
CA GLU A 172 -9.84 -20.81 -11.04
C GLU A 172 -9.52 -21.99 -10.11
N PRO A 173 -10.32 -22.22 -9.05
CA PRO A 173 -10.19 -23.42 -8.25
C PRO A 173 -10.32 -24.69 -9.08
N TYR A 174 -9.35 -25.60 -8.93
CA TYR A 174 -9.38 -26.88 -9.64
C TYR A 174 -10.62 -27.70 -9.26
N ALA A 175 -11.29 -28.26 -10.27
CA ALA A 175 -12.41 -29.17 -10.10
C ALA A 175 -12.14 -30.51 -10.78
N LYS A 176 -12.65 -31.60 -10.18
CA LYS A 176 -12.57 -32.95 -10.76
C LYS A 176 -13.16 -32.94 -12.18
N GLY A 177 -12.44 -33.55 -13.13
CA GLY A 177 -12.81 -33.56 -14.55
C GLY A 177 -12.06 -32.53 -15.41
N LYS A 178 -11.26 -31.64 -14.80
CA LYS A 178 -10.43 -30.66 -15.53
C LYS A 178 -8.97 -31.10 -15.72
N ALA A 179 -8.67 -32.39 -15.55
CA ALA A 179 -7.29 -32.91 -15.63
C ALA A 179 -6.64 -32.71 -17.01
N GLU A 180 -7.43 -32.74 -18.07
CA GLU A 180 -6.97 -32.57 -19.46
C GLU A 180 -6.99 -31.11 -19.95
N LEU A 181 -7.38 -30.16 -19.08
CA LEU A 181 -7.46 -28.75 -19.42
C LEU A 181 -6.23 -28.00 -18.91
N ASP A 182 -5.75 -27.08 -19.74
CA ASP A 182 -4.78 -26.10 -19.29
C ASP A 182 -5.43 -25.18 -18.24
N PRO A 183 -4.73 -24.87 -17.14
CA PRO A 183 -5.25 -23.95 -16.15
C PRO A 183 -5.36 -22.54 -16.72
N PRO A 184 -6.38 -21.75 -16.32
CA PRO A 184 -6.45 -20.34 -16.66
C PRO A 184 -5.31 -19.54 -16.01
N CYS A 185 -4.81 -20.02 -14.87
CA CYS A 185 -3.64 -19.50 -14.18
C CYS A 185 -2.84 -20.67 -13.59
N GLY A 186 -1.56 -20.80 -13.90
CA GLY A 186 -0.77 -21.92 -13.42
C GLY A 186 0.64 -22.02 -14.00
N VAL A 187 1.32 -23.12 -13.66
CA VAL A 187 2.69 -23.43 -14.08
C VAL A 187 2.84 -24.89 -14.45
N GLN A 188 3.73 -25.21 -15.39
CA GLN A 188 4.14 -26.58 -15.73
C GLN A 188 5.65 -26.65 -15.75
N TYR A 189 6.23 -27.45 -14.86
CA TYR A 189 7.67 -27.66 -14.81
C TYR A 189 8.08 -28.73 -15.81
N LEU A 190 9.16 -28.47 -16.55
CA LEU A 190 9.69 -29.36 -17.58
C LEU A 190 10.82 -30.25 -17.05
N ARG A 191 11.23 -30.04 -15.79
CA ARG A 191 12.30 -30.79 -15.13
C ARG A 191 12.00 -31.01 -13.65
N SER A 192 12.52 -32.11 -13.11
CA SER A 192 12.46 -32.39 -11.67
C SER A 192 13.32 -31.41 -10.87
N SER A 193 12.90 -31.10 -9.65
CA SER A 193 13.69 -30.33 -8.69
C SER A 193 14.74 -31.18 -7.95
N GLY A 194 14.82 -32.49 -8.22
CA GLY A 194 15.70 -33.41 -7.50
C GLY A 194 15.35 -33.48 -6.02
N ASP A 195 16.36 -33.38 -5.16
CA ASP A 195 16.20 -33.33 -3.69
C ASP A 195 15.80 -31.93 -3.18
N GLY A 196 15.69 -30.94 -4.07
CA GLY A 196 15.32 -29.56 -3.75
C GLY A 196 13.89 -29.19 -4.17
N ALA A 197 13.63 -27.88 -4.20
CA ALA A 197 12.37 -27.30 -4.67
C ALA A 197 12.65 -26.07 -5.54
N PHE A 198 11.76 -25.78 -6.47
CA PHE A 198 11.77 -24.49 -7.17
C PHE A 198 11.08 -23.43 -6.31
N ASN A 199 11.59 -22.20 -6.38
CA ASN A 199 11.01 -21.07 -5.69
C ASN A 199 10.01 -20.36 -6.60
N LEU A 200 8.74 -20.76 -6.52
CA LEU A 200 7.66 -20.10 -7.25
C LEU A 200 7.38 -18.76 -6.59
N ARG A 201 7.53 -17.66 -7.33
CA ARG A 201 7.13 -16.33 -6.87
C ARG A 201 5.75 -15.99 -7.41
N ALA A 202 4.86 -15.59 -6.52
CA ALA A 202 3.53 -15.13 -6.85
C ALA A 202 3.40 -13.67 -6.43
N THR A 203 3.17 -12.77 -7.39
CA THR A 203 3.09 -11.32 -7.17
C THR A 203 1.75 -10.78 -7.64
N VAL A 204 0.97 -10.18 -6.73
CA VAL A 204 -0.28 -9.51 -7.07
C VAL A 204 -0.02 -8.03 -7.34
N THR A 205 -0.54 -7.54 -8.45
CA THR A 205 -0.58 -6.11 -8.77
C THR A 205 -1.90 -5.52 -8.29
N TRP A 206 -1.81 -4.39 -7.61
CA TRP A 206 -2.92 -3.64 -7.03
C TRP A 206 -2.99 -2.26 -7.66
N GLN A 207 -4.07 -1.99 -8.37
CA GLN A 207 -4.38 -0.67 -8.86
C GLN A 207 -4.91 0.21 -7.73
N ILE A 208 -4.35 1.41 -7.61
CA ILE A 208 -4.70 2.33 -6.53
C ILE A 208 -5.41 3.56 -7.08
N THR A 209 -6.62 3.79 -6.59
CA THR A 209 -7.42 4.98 -6.92
C THR A 209 -7.89 5.65 -5.65
N TRP A 210 -8.23 6.94 -5.73
CA TRP A 210 -8.77 7.65 -4.57
C TRP A 210 -9.82 8.69 -4.97
N THR A 211 -10.70 8.99 -4.04
CA THR A 211 -11.70 10.07 -4.13
C THR A 211 -11.72 10.88 -2.85
N GLY A 212 -12.06 12.16 -2.90
CA GLY A 212 -12.04 13.04 -1.73
C GLY A 212 -13.03 14.19 -1.81
N THR A 213 -13.07 14.99 -0.75
CA THR A 213 -13.96 16.16 -0.63
C THR A 213 -13.81 17.10 -1.82
N GLY A 214 -14.93 17.70 -2.25
CA GLY A 214 -14.95 18.64 -3.37
C GLY A 214 -14.81 18.00 -4.76
N GLY A 215 -14.97 16.67 -4.86
CA GLY A 215 -14.82 15.94 -6.12
C GLY A 215 -13.36 15.70 -6.52
N ALA A 216 -12.41 15.94 -5.61
CA ALA A 216 -11.01 15.59 -5.81
C ALA A 216 -10.87 14.07 -5.95
N GLY A 217 -9.88 13.64 -6.73
CA GLY A 217 -9.62 12.22 -6.92
C GLY A 217 -8.56 11.99 -7.98
N GLY A 218 -8.16 10.73 -8.12
CA GLY A 218 -7.16 10.35 -9.10
C GLY A 218 -6.61 8.95 -8.88
N LYS A 219 -5.43 8.73 -9.43
CA LYS A 219 -4.65 7.51 -9.25
C LYS A 219 -3.44 7.80 -8.37
N LEU A 220 -3.05 6.80 -7.59
CA LEU A 220 -1.76 6.74 -6.93
C LEU A 220 -0.93 5.62 -7.58
N PRO A 221 0.38 5.55 -7.30
CA PRO A 221 1.20 4.47 -7.83
C PRO A 221 0.62 3.09 -7.49
N ASP A 222 0.59 2.22 -8.48
CA ASP A 222 0.16 0.83 -8.30
C ASP A 222 1.11 0.11 -7.32
N GLY A 223 0.54 -0.75 -6.48
CA GLY A 223 1.29 -1.56 -5.51
C GLY A 223 1.53 -2.97 -6.04
N THR A 224 2.69 -3.55 -5.73
CA THR A 224 2.95 -4.98 -5.99
C THR A 224 3.36 -5.66 -4.70
N PHE A 225 2.70 -6.78 -4.39
CA PHE A 225 2.97 -7.58 -3.20
C PHE A 225 3.04 -9.03 -3.63
N GLY A 226 4.12 -9.71 -3.24
CA GLY A 226 4.31 -11.09 -3.59
C GLY A 226 4.98 -11.88 -2.48
N ALA A 227 4.85 -13.20 -2.57
CA ALA A 227 5.60 -14.10 -1.73
C ALA A 227 6.13 -15.28 -2.55
N ASP A 228 7.16 -15.88 -1.96
CA ASP A 228 7.90 -17.01 -2.47
C ASP A 228 7.32 -18.30 -1.84
N GLN A 229 7.09 -19.32 -2.65
CA GLN A 229 6.58 -20.62 -2.20
C GLN A 229 7.38 -21.76 -2.84
N SER A 230 7.73 -22.76 -2.03
CA SER A 230 8.54 -23.90 -2.49
C SER A 230 7.68 -24.92 -3.20
N VAL A 231 8.05 -25.28 -4.44
CA VAL A 231 7.37 -26.31 -5.24
C VAL A 231 8.32 -27.46 -5.52
N THR A 232 7.96 -28.65 -5.04
CA THR A 232 8.70 -29.89 -5.34
C THR A 232 8.16 -30.51 -6.63
N VAL A 233 9.07 -30.86 -7.56
CA VAL A 233 8.71 -31.45 -8.86
C VAL A 233 9.33 -32.82 -9.00
N GLN A 234 8.47 -33.83 -9.10
CA GLN A 234 8.89 -35.22 -9.23
C GLN A 234 8.84 -35.69 -10.68
N GLU A 235 9.82 -36.49 -11.07
CA GLU A 235 9.76 -37.21 -12.33
C GLU A 235 9.12 -38.58 -12.12
N ILE A 236 8.16 -38.95 -12.98
CA ILE A 236 7.64 -40.31 -13.03
C ILE A 236 8.29 -41.04 -14.19
N GLN A 237 9.09 -42.04 -13.84
CA GLN A 237 9.62 -43.03 -14.78
C GLN A 237 8.67 -44.22 -14.78
N ALA A 238 7.89 -44.40 -15.86
CA ALA A 238 7.10 -45.61 -16.05
C ALA A 238 8.00 -46.72 -16.61
N VAL A 239 8.25 -47.76 -15.82
CA VAL A 239 8.90 -48.97 -16.30
C VAL A 239 7.83 -49.86 -16.94
N ASN A 240 7.80 -49.93 -18.27
CA ASN A 240 7.02 -50.94 -18.97
C ASN A 240 7.72 -52.30 -18.78
N ARG A 241 7.01 -53.27 -18.19
CA ARG A 241 7.44 -54.67 -18.13
C ARG A 241 6.73 -55.49 -19.20
#